data_AF-A0A520BBU1-F1
#
_entry.id   AF-A0A520BBU1-F1
#
_cell.length_a   1.000
_cell.length_b   1.000
_cell.length_c   1.000
_cell.angle_alpha   90.00
_cell.angle_beta   90.00
_cell.angle_gamma   90.00
#
_symmetry.space_group_name_H-M   'P 1'
#
loop_
_entity.id
_entity.type
_entity.pdbx_description
1 polymer ?
#
loop_
_entity_poly.entity_id
_entity_poly.type
_entity_poly.pdbx_seq_one_letter_code
_entity_poly.pdbx_strand_id
1 'polypeptide(L)'
;LFNAHFMGAKDIAKQETLISIAEDLGLDKNELLQVLQGDDFAEAVRYDVYESQQLGVRGVPYFVFDRKYALSGAQPIPAFEQAIVQSFTEWQNTQPKTLLKSLNKNDDAICDENGCEI
;
A
#
# COMPACT_ATOMS: atom_id res chain seq x y z
N LEU A 1 -11.94 -12.12 3.96
CA LEU A 1 -12.44 -12.51 2.61
C LEU A 1 -11.74 -13.73 2.03
N PHE A 2 -10.42 -13.72 1.76
CA PHE A 2 -9.73 -14.88 1.16
C PHE A 2 -9.90 -16.20 1.92
N ASN A 3 -9.73 -16.19 3.25
CA ASN A 3 -9.95 -17.39 4.07
C ASN A 3 -11.38 -17.93 3.89
N ALA A 4 -12.40 -17.07 3.97
CA ALA A 4 -13.79 -17.46 3.79
C ALA A 4 -14.06 -18.11 2.42
N HIS A 5 -13.49 -17.55 1.35
CA HIS A 5 -13.68 -18.07 -0.01
C HIS A 5 -12.88 -19.36 -0.26
N PHE A 6 -11.55 -19.35 -0.02
CA PHE A 6 -10.67 -20.44 -0.41
C PHE A 6 -10.59 -21.59 0.60
N MET A 7 -10.71 -21.30 1.89
CA MET A 7 -10.62 -22.32 2.95
C MET A 7 -12.00 -22.68 3.50
N GLY A 8 -12.88 -21.69 3.64
CA GLY A 8 -14.21 -21.85 4.23
C GLY A 8 -15.32 -22.20 3.24
N ALA A 9 -15.03 -22.20 1.93
CA ALA A 9 -16.00 -22.42 0.85
C ALA A 9 -17.29 -21.56 0.99
N LYS A 10 -17.19 -20.39 1.62
CA LYS A 10 -18.30 -19.46 1.78
C LYS A 10 -18.49 -18.65 0.49
N ASP A 11 -19.75 -18.36 0.19
CA ASP A 11 -20.12 -17.50 -0.92
C ASP A 11 -19.96 -16.03 -0.53
N ILE A 12 -18.85 -15.42 -0.96
CA ILE A 12 -18.53 -14.01 -0.69
C ILE A 12 -19.29 -13.02 -1.59
N ALA A 13 -20.15 -13.48 -2.50
CA ALA A 13 -21.09 -12.62 -3.23
C ALA A 13 -22.38 -12.35 -2.42
N LYS A 14 -22.60 -13.08 -1.32
CA LYS A 14 -23.76 -12.89 -0.44
C LYS A 14 -23.52 -11.82 0.60
N GLN A 15 -24.48 -10.91 0.74
CA GLN A 15 -24.43 -9.81 1.71
C GLN A 15 -24.30 -10.34 3.14
N GLU A 16 -25.00 -11.42 3.50
CA GLU A 16 -24.96 -11.99 4.84
C GLU A 16 -23.56 -12.53 5.19
N THR A 17 -22.85 -13.09 4.21
CA THR A 17 -21.49 -13.58 4.40
C THR A 17 -20.52 -12.42 4.63
N LEU A 18 -20.67 -11.33 3.87
CA LEU A 18 -19.85 -10.13 4.04
C LEU A 18 -20.10 -9.47 5.40
N ILE A 19 -21.37 -9.39 5.84
CA ILE A 19 -21.74 -8.86 7.16
C ILE A 19 -21.12 -9.67 8.29
N SER A 20 -21.27 -10.99 8.26
CA SER A 20 -20.68 -11.86 9.28
C SER A 20 -19.16 -11.70 9.36
N ILE A 21 -18.46 -11.64 8.22
CA ILE A 21 -17.00 -11.46 8.19
C ILE A 21 -16.59 -10.10 8.76
N ALA A 22 -17.36 -9.05 8.47
CA ALA A 22 -17.07 -7.70 8.94
C ALA A 22 -17.34 -7.53 10.44
N GLU A 23 -18.42 -8.13 10.96
CA GLU A 23 -18.71 -8.16 12.40
C GLU A 23 -17.61 -8.91 13.17
N ASP A 24 -17.10 -10.03 12.64
CA ASP A 24 -15.96 -10.78 13.21
C ASP A 24 -14.66 -9.95 13.27
N LEU A 25 -14.54 -8.93 12.40
CA LEU A 25 -13.41 -7.99 12.37
C LEU A 25 -13.65 -6.72 13.19
N GLY A 26 -14.82 -6.58 13.81
CA GLY A 26 -15.20 -5.43 14.64
C GLY A 26 -15.69 -4.20 13.85
N LEU A 27 -16.10 -4.36 12.60
CA LEU A 27 -16.71 -3.29 11.80
C LEU A 27 -18.18 -3.08 12.19
N ASP A 28 -18.67 -1.84 12.09
CA ASP A 28 -20.06 -1.52 12.40
C ASP A 28 -21.03 -2.11 11.36
N LYS A 29 -22.04 -2.83 11.85
CA LYS A 29 -23.02 -3.51 11.01
C LYS A 29 -23.88 -2.52 10.22
N ASN A 30 -24.28 -1.40 10.81
CA ASN A 30 -25.19 -0.45 10.18
C ASN A 30 -24.48 0.32 9.06
N GLU A 31 -23.24 0.75 9.31
CA GLU A 31 -22.38 1.37 8.30
C GLU A 31 -22.15 0.40 7.13
N LEU A 32 -21.84 -0.86 7.42
CA LEU A 32 -21.65 -1.86 6.38
C LEU A 32 -22.93 -2.11 5.56
N LEU A 33 -24.09 -2.16 6.21
CA LEU A 33 -25.37 -2.31 5.51
C LEU A 33 -25.62 -1.13 4.56
N GLN A 34 -25.30 0.09 4.99
CA GLN A 34 -25.40 1.28 4.14
C GLN A 34 -24.47 1.16 2.92
N VAL A 35 -23.19 0.82 3.15
CA VAL A 35 -22.21 0.65 2.07
C VAL A 35 -22.62 -0.45 1.09
N LEU A 36 -23.09 -1.61 1.58
CA LEU A 36 -23.47 -2.74 0.74
C LEU A 36 -24.79 -2.52 -0.03
N GLN A 37 -25.65 -1.62 0.44
CA GLN A 37 -26.91 -1.26 -0.24
C GLN A 37 -26.77 -0.03 -1.13
N GLY A 38 -25.73 0.77 -0.93
CA GLY A 38 -25.41 1.95 -1.71
C GLY A 38 -24.36 1.70 -2.79
N ASP A 39 -23.82 2.81 -3.29
CA ASP A 39 -22.72 2.83 -4.27
C ASP A 39 -21.39 3.28 -3.64
N ASP A 40 -21.31 3.29 -2.30
CA ASP A 40 -20.09 3.63 -1.57
C ASP A 40 -18.93 2.74 -2.03
N PHE A 41 -17.78 3.36 -2.29
CA PHE A 41 -16.58 2.72 -2.87
C PHE A 41 -16.72 2.12 -4.27
N ALA A 42 -17.92 2.05 -4.86
CA ALA A 42 -18.11 1.43 -6.18
C ALA A 42 -17.31 2.17 -7.27
N GLU A 43 -17.23 3.50 -7.20
CA GLU A 43 -16.38 4.30 -8.10
C GLU A 43 -14.89 4.08 -7.85
N ALA A 44 -14.47 4.00 -6.58
CA ALA A 44 -13.08 3.71 -6.23
C ALA A 44 -12.62 2.35 -6.78
N VAL A 45 -13.45 1.31 -6.64
CA VAL A 45 -13.16 -0.02 -7.21
C VAL A 45 -13.10 0.02 -8.74
N ARG A 46 -14.00 0.76 -9.40
CA ARG A 46 -13.95 0.95 -10.86
C ARG A 46 -12.68 1.69 -11.29
N TYR A 47 -12.25 2.67 -10.52
CA TYR A 47 -11.02 3.42 -10.77
C TYR A 47 -9.78 2.53 -10.63
N ASP A 48 -9.70 1.69 -9.60
CA ASP A 48 -8.59 0.74 -9.42
C ASP A 48 -8.49 -0.24 -10.61
N VAL A 49 -9.63 -0.75 -11.09
CA VAL A 49 -9.68 -1.60 -12.29
C VAL A 49 -9.22 -0.83 -13.52
N TYR A 50 -9.67 0.41 -13.72
CA TYR A 50 -9.26 1.26 -14.83
C TYR A 50 -7.75 1.55 -14.79
N GLU A 51 -7.21 1.96 -13.64
CA GLU A 51 -5.79 2.22 -13.46
C GLU A 51 -4.95 0.98 -13.78
N SER A 52 -5.37 -0.21 -13.31
CA SER A 52 -4.67 -1.46 -13.62
C SER A 52 -4.56 -1.71 -15.13
N GLN A 53 -5.62 -1.40 -15.89
CA GLN A 53 -5.62 -1.55 -17.34
C GLN A 53 -4.68 -0.54 -18.02
N GLN A 54 -4.63 0.70 -17.52
CA GLN A 54 -3.69 1.72 -18.01
C GLN A 54 -2.23 1.34 -17.76
N LEU A 55 -1.95 0.66 -16.65
CA LEU A 55 -0.63 0.10 -16.33
C LEU A 55 -0.31 -1.19 -17.10
N GLY A 56 -1.23 -1.68 -17.95
CA GLY A 56 -1.03 -2.87 -18.77
C GLY A 56 -1.25 -4.20 -18.04
N VAL A 57 -1.89 -4.19 -16.87
CA VAL A 57 -2.22 -5.39 -16.11
C VAL A 57 -3.24 -6.24 -16.88
N ARG A 58 -2.94 -7.53 -17.07
CA ARG A 58 -3.81 -8.49 -17.79
C ARG A 58 -4.27 -9.67 -16.92
N GLY A 59 -3.76 -9.78 -15.71
CA GLY A 59 -4.07 -10.86 -14.79
C GLY A 59 -3.54 -10.55 -13.39
N VAL A 60 -4.10 -11.25 -12.41
CA VAL A 60 -3.76 -11.09 -10.99
C VAL A 60 -3.22 -12.41 -10.41
N PRO A 61 -2.38 -12.37 -9.35
CA PRO A 61 -1.89 -11.16 -8.68
C PRO A 61 -0.85 -10.40 -9.51
N TYR A 62 -0.79 -9.08 -9.36
CA TYR A 62 0.14 -8.19 -10.04
C TYR A 62 0.62 -7.13 -9.05
N PHE A 63 1.93 -6.87 -9.03
CA PHE A 63 2.56 -5.99 -8.05
C PHE A 63 3.34 -4.92 -8.80
N VAL A 64 3.16 -3.65 -8.42
CA VAL A 64 3.84 -2.49 -8.99
C VAL A 64 4.67 -1.83 -7.91
N PHE A 65 5.94 -1.54 -8.21
CA PHE A 65 6.88 -0.90 -7.29
C PHE A 65 7.32 0.44 -7.89
N ASP A 66 7.12 1.51 -7.12
CA ASP A 66 7.48 2.90 -7.48
C ASP A 66 6.95 3.35 -8.86
N ARG A 67 5.78 2.85 -9.29
CA ARG A 67 5.20 3.06 -10.64
C ARG A 67 6.18 2.80 -11.80
N LYS A 68 7.23 2.01 -11.57
CA LYS A 68 8.34 1.80 -12.50
C LYS A 68 8.61 0.32 -12.76
N TYR A 69 8.60 -0.48 -11.70
CA TYR A 69 8.85 -1.92 -11.75
C TYR A 69 7.58 -2.70 -11.51
N ALA A 70 7.50 -3.91 -12.06
CA ALA A 70 6.35 -4.78 -11.84
C ALA A 70 6.72 -6.27 -11.77
N LEU A 71 5.95 -7.01 -10.99
CA LEU A 71 5.96 -8.48 -10.95
C LEU A 71 4.55 -9.00 -11.24
N SER A 72 4.45 -9.87 -12.24
CA SER A 72 3.20 -10.52 -12.62
C SER A 72 3.15 -11.95 -12.07
N GLY A 73 2.04 -12.30 -11.42
CA GLY A 73 1.79 -13.62 -10.85
C GLY A 73 2.35 -13.82 -9.45
N ALA A 74 2.07 -15.00 -8.88
CA ALA A 74 2.56 -15.41 -7.56
C ALA A 74 4.04 -15.81 -7.64
N GLN A 75 4.92 -14.82 -7.58
CA GLN A 75 6.36 -14.99 -7.66
C GLN A 75 6.97 -15.52 -6.34
N PRO A 76 8.16 -16.11 -6.37
CA PRO A 76 8.84 -16.54 -5.15
C PRO A 76 9.40 -15.33 -4.36
N ILE A 77 9.61 -15.51 -3.05
CA ILE A 77 10.09 -14.46 -2.12
C ILE A 77 11.34 -13.71 -2.64
N PRO A 78 12.38 -14.38 -3.18
CA PRO A 78 13.57 -13.68 -3.68
C PRO A 78 13.28 -12.67 -4.80
N ALA A 79 12.25 -12.91 -5.63
CA ALA A 79 11.87 -11.97 -6.69
C ALA A 79 11.28 -10.68 -6.10
N PHE A 80 10.49 -10.81 -5.03
CA PHE A 80 9.96 -9.67 -4.29
C PHE A 80 11.07 -8.88 -3.58
N GLU A 81 11.98 -9.57 -2.89
CA GLU A 81 13.13 -8.94 -2.24
C GLU A 81 13.96 -8.11 -3.24
N GLN A 82 14.27 -8.70 -4.39
CA GLN A 82 14.99 -8.01 -5.46
C GLN A 82 14.23 -6.78 -5.97
N ALA A 83 12.93 -6.91 -6.26
CA ALA A 83 12.13 -5.81 -6.78
C ALA A 83 12.03 -4.63 -5.79
N ILE A 84 11.88 -4.93 -4.49
CA ILE A 84 11.83 -3.92 -3.43
C ILE A 84 13.18 -3.21 -3.30
N VAL A 85 14.29 -3.97 -3.19
CA VAL A 85 15.63 -3.38 -3.04
C VAL A 85 16.01 -2.55 -4.26
N GLN A 86 15.74 -3.05 -5.47
CA GLN A 86 16.06 -2.34 -6.71
C GLN A 86 15.23 -1.05 -6.86
N SER A 87 13.91 -1.12 -6.69
CA SER A 87 13.04 0.05 -6.79
C SER A 87 13.44 1.14 -5.79
N PHE A 88 13.71 0.76 -4.55
CA PHE A 88 14.12 1.69 -3.51
C PHE A 88 15.49 2.31 -3.75
N THR A 89 16.48 1.51 -4.16
CA THR A 89 17.85 2.00 -4.43
C THR A 89 17.83 3.04 -5.55
N GLU A 90 17.08 2.79 -6.62
CA GLU A 90 16.98 3.74 -7.72
C GLU A 90 16.21 5.00 -7.34
N TRP A 91 15.10 4.86 -6.60
CA TRP A 91 14.39 6.00 -6.04
C TRP A 91 15.33 6.88 -5.20
N GLN A 92 16.11 6.29 -4.28
CA GLN A 92 17.08 7.02 -3.45
C GLN A 92 18.11 7.79 -4.27
N ASN A 93 18.58 7.22 -5.38
CA ASN A 93 19.55 7.88 -6.26
C ASN A 93 18.96 9.09 -7.00
N THR A 94 17.64 9.14 -7.18
CA THR A 94 16.95 10.30 -7.77
C THR A 94 16.59 11.38 -6.74
N GLN A 95 16.63 11.06 -5.44
CA GLN A 95 16.31 12.05 -4.41
C GLN A 95 17.43 13.08 -4.24
N PRO A 96 17.09 14.37 -4.13
CA PRO A 96 18.08 15.41 -3.94
C PRO A 96 18.78 15.24 -2.59
N LYS A 97 20.09 15.02 -2.60
CA LYS A 97 20.93 15.02 -1.40
C LYS A 97 21.25 16.46 -0.99
N THR A 98 20.23 17.22 -0.62
CA THR A 98 20.42 18.57 -0.12
C THR A 98 20.96 18.51 1.30
N LEU A 99 22.16 19.05 1.49
CA LEU A 99 22.65 19.39 2.83
C LEU A 99 21.72 20.45 3.41
N LEU A 100 21.22 20.20 4.63
CA LEU A 100 20.39 21.16 5.33
C LEU A 100 21.19 22.44 5.56
N LYS A 101 20.68 23.57 5.09
CA LYS A 101 21.27 24.88 5.42
C LYS A 101 20.69 25.35 6.73
N SER A 102 21.53 25.47 7.76
CA SER A 102 21.15 26.07 9.03
C SER A 102 20.64 27.50 8.81
N LEU A 103 19.47 27.81 9.37
CA LEU A 103 18.92 29.17 9.43
C LEU A 103 19.24 29.86 10.76
N ASN A 104 19.97 29.18 11.66
CA ASN A 104 20.40 29.77 12.91
C ASN A 104 21.53 30.77 12.62
N LYS A 105 21.37 32.02 13.08
CA LYS A 105 22.32 33.13 12.87
C LYS A 105 23.55 33.09 13.79
N ASN A 106 23.69 32.05 14.62
CA ASN A 106 24.80 31.90 15.54
C ASN A 106 25.55 30.62 15.14
N ASP A 107 26.71 30.77 14.52
CA ASP A 107 27.52 29.65 13.99
C ASP A 107 28.25 28.83 15.07
N ASP A 108 28.16 29.19 16.36
CA ASP A 108 29.15 28.73 17.35
C ASP A 108 28.59 27.87 18.50
N ALA A 109 27.54 27.09 18.31
CA ALA A 109 27.17 26.06 19.30
C ALA A 109 26.60 24.81 18.63
N ILE A 110 27.48 24.07 17.97
CA ILE A 110 27.17 22.71 17.51
C ILE A 110 27.52 21.76 18.64
N CYS A 111 26.50 21.15 19.23
CA CYS A 111 26.65 20.03 20.13
C CYS A 111 26.72 18.75 19.31
N ASP A 112 27.82 18.03 19.37
CA ASP A 112 27.91 16.67 18.85
C ASP A 112 27.93 15.64 20.00
N GLU A 113 28.10 14.37 19.66
CA GLU A 113 28.17 13.26 20.61
C GLU A 113 29.35 13.37 21.61
N ASN A 114 30.30 14.28 21.36
CA ASN A 114 31.45 14.56 22.21
C ASN A 114 31.29 15.85 23.02
N GLY A 115 30.17 16.57 22.88
CA GLY A 115 29.81 17.74 23.68
C GLY A 115 29.52 18.99 22.85
N CYS A 116 29.11 20.05 23.54
CA CYS A 116 28.89 21.37 22.95
C CYS A 116 30.12 22.25 23.20
N GLU A 117 30.71 22.81 22.16
CA GLU A 117 31.57 23.98 22.33
C GLU A 117 30.68 25.18 22.68
N ILE A 118 31.03 25.86 23.77
CA ILE A 118 30.30 27.00 24.37
C ILE A 118 31.09 28.28 24.12
#